data_AF-A0AAE6KTB0-F1
#
_entry.id   AF-A0AAE6KTB0-F1
#
_cell.length_a   1.000
_cell.length_b   1.000
_cell.length_c   1.000
_cell.angle_alpha   90.00
_cell.angle_beta   90.00
_cell.angle_gamma   90.00
#
_symmetry.space_group_name_H-M   'P 1'
#
loop_
_entity.id
_entity.type
_entity.pdbx_description
1 polymer ?
#
loop_
_entity_poly.entity_id
_entity_poly.type
_entity_poly.pdbx_seq_one_letter_code
_entity_poly.pdbx_strand_id
1 'polypeptide(L)'
;MINLKHSVAATVLWLFVVVLGIAFGAGLYEHRVSLPRWLDTLGGHWSAEAARQDNVGLRFWAFVSTGPLTLLTLASLYFASQATGALRVWWLGAALAALADRLLTFSYFIPTMVRLMASPDNAAAVETAVTWAWMNHLRHALVAGAWLSSLQALSWLRWKAGG
;
A
#
# COMPACT_ATOMS: atom_id res chain seq x y z
N MET A 1 33.82 10.03 -9.94
CA MET A 1 33.14 8.85 -10.53
C MET A 1 31.91 8.51 -9.70
N ILE A 2 30.71 8.68 -10.26
CA ILE A 2 29.44 8.31 -9.61
C ILE A 2 29.38 6.78 -9.57
N ASN A 3 29.35 6.20 -8.37
CA ASN A 3 29.11 4.76 -8.22
C ASN A 3 27.61 4.51 -8.48
N LEU A 4 27.26 4.16 -9.73
CA LEU A 4 25.88 4.02 -10.22
C LEU A 4 24.98 3.19 -9.27
N LYS A 5 25.54 2.18 -8.60
CA LYS A 5 24.82 1.31 -7.65
C LYS A 5 24.26 2.06 -6.44
N HIS A 6 24.97 3.07 -5.92
CA HIS A 6 24.48 3.89 -4.81
C HIS A 6 23.41 4.89 -5.27
N SER A 7 23.52 5.42 -6.50
CA SER A 7 22.52 6.35 -7.03
C SER A 7 21.18 5.68 -7.29
N VAL A 8 21.17 4.49 -7.90
CA VAL A 8 19.92 3.77 -8.19
C VAL A 8 19.23 3.31 -6.91
N ALA A 9 19.99 2.76 -5.95
CA ALA A 9 19.44 2.35 -4.65
C ALA A 9 18.81 3.54 -3.92
N ALA A 10 19.49 4.70 -3.91
CA ALA A 10 18.94 5.93 -3.33
C ALA A 10 17.66 6.37 -4.04
N THR A 11 17.63 6.37 -5.37
CA THR A 11 16.42 6.70 -6.15
C THR A 11 15.28 5.74 -5.84
N VAL A 12 15.54 4.43 -5.74
CA VAL A 12 14.53 3.44 -5.38
C VAL A 12 13.97 3.72 -3.99
N LEU A 13 14.82 3.98 -2.99
CA LEU A 13 14.36 4.30 -1.64
C LEU A 13 13.52 5.59 -1.62
N TRP A 14 13.93 6.64 -2.34
CA TRP A 14 13.16 7.88 -2.47
C TRP A 14 11.79 7.65 -3.10
N LEU A 15 11.74 6.96 -4.25
CA LEU A 15 10.48 6.63 -4.92
C LEU A 15 9.60 5.76 -4.03
N PHE A 16 10.19 4.79 -3.34
CA PHE A 16 9.46 3.92 -2.41
C PHE A 16 8.82 4.72 -1.28
N VAL A 17 9.53 5.65 -0.66
CA VAL A 17 9.00 6.57 0.36
C VAL A 17 7.84 7.40 -0.17
N VAL A 18 7.99 8.02 -1.35
CA VAL A 18 6.97 8.88 -1.94
C VAL A 18 5.71 8.09 -2.30
N VAL A 19 5.87 6.95 -2.98
CA VAL A 19 4.73 6.12 -3.41
C VAL A 19 4.03 5.49 -2.19
N LEU A 20 4.77 5.10 -1.15
CA LEU A 20 4.17 4.65 0.12
C LEU A 20 3.33 5.75 0.78
N GLY A 21 3.84 7.00 0.82
CA GLY A 21 3.10 8.14 1.36
C GLY A 21 1.80 8.41 0.58
N ILE A 22 1.86 8.41 -0.75
CA ILE A 22 0.67 8.57 -1.60
C ILE A 22 -0.31 7.41 -1.37
N ALA A 23 0.16 6.17 -1.35
CA ALA A 23 -0.68 4.99 -1.12
C ALA A 23 -1.34 5.02 0.27
N PHE A 24 -0.62 5.46 1.30
CA PHE A 24 -1.17 5.61 2.64
C PHE A 24 -2.28 6.68 2.68
N GLY A 25 -2.00 7.88 2.16
CA GLY A 25 -2.98 8.97 2.12
C GLY A 25 -4.22 8.62 1.32
N ALA A 26 -4.06 8.01 0.15
CA ALA A 26 -5.18 7.53 -0.66
C ALA A 26 -5.98 6.42 0.04
N GLY A 27 -5.30 5.52 0.75
CA GLY A 27 -5.95 4.49 1.57
C GLY A 27 -6.85 5.09 2.65
N LEU A 28 -6.36 6.09 3.37
CA LEU A 28 -7.16 6.82 4.36
C LEU A 28 -8.34 7.54 3.72
N TYR A 29 -8.15 8.18 2.56
CA TYR A 29 -9.22 8.83 1.83
C TYR A 29 -10.30 7.84 1.41
N GLU A 30 -9.92 6.71 0.81
CA GLU A 30 -10.86 5.67 0.44
C GLU A 30 -11.66 5.19 1.65
N HIS A 31 -10.99 4.84 2.74
CA HIS A 31 -11.63 4.29 3.92
C HIS A 31 -12.54 5.30 4.65
N ARG A 32 -12.20 6.60 4.64
CA ARG A 32 -12.97 7.64 5.36
C ARG A 32 -14.03 8.35 4.51
N VAL A 33 -13.87 8.37 3.19
CA VAL A 33 -14.72 9.18 2.29
C VAL A 33 -15.46 8.32 1.29
N SER A 34 -14.81 7.30 0.71
CA SER A 34 -15.44 6.47 -0.33
C SER A 34 -16.21 5.30 0.28
N LEU A 35 -15.60 4.57 1.21
CA LEU A 35 -16.19 3.39 1.83
C LEU A 35 -17.55 3.65 2.51
N PRO A 36 -17.79 4.76 3.24
CA PRO A 36 -19.10 5.05 3.81
C PRO A 36 -20.23 5.23 2.78
N ARG A 37 -19.90 5.44 1.50
CA ARG A 37 -20.89 5.48 0.41
C ARG A 37 -21.23 4.09 -0.11
N TRP A 38 -20.37 3.10 0.14
CA TRP A 38 -20.55 1.72 -0.31
C TRP A 38 -21.13 0.84 0.79
N LEU A 39 -20.77 1.11 2.04
CA LEU A 39 -21.14 0.28 3.18
C LEU A 39 -21.74 1.16 4.29
N ASP A 40 -23.03 0.99 4.54
CA ASP A 40 -23.69 1.47 5.74
C ASP A 40 -23.74 0.33 6.77
N THR A 41 -22.87 0.40 7.77
CA THR A 41 -22.76 -0.63 8.80
C THR A 41 -23.92 -0.61 9.80
N LEU A 42 -24.62 0.52 9.96
CA LEU A 42 -25.75 0.65 10.88
C LEU A 42 -27.04 0.21 10.22
N GLY A 43 -27.23 0.60 8.96
CA GLY A 43 -28.35 0.14 8.12
C GLY A 43 -28.17 -1.27 7.58
N GLY A 44 -26.97 -1.84 7.66
CA GLY A 44 -26.66 -3.17 7.14
C GLY A 44 -26.82 -3.25 5.63
N HIS A 45 -26.32 -2.24 4.91
CA HIS A 45 -26.52 -2.07 3.47
C HIS A 45 -25.18 -2.01 2.73
N TRP A 46 -25.06 -2.79 1.65
CA TRP A 46 -23.96 -2.77 0.71
C TRP A 46 -24.40 -2.26 -0.67
N SER A 47 -23.86 -1.12 -1.08
CA SER A 47 -24.07 -0.52 -2.40
C SER A 47 -22.95 -0.90 -3.36
N ALA A 48 -23.13 -2.04 -4.05
CA ALA A 48 -22.23 -2.46 -5.13
C ALA A 48 -22.19 -1.43 -6.28
N GLU A 49 -23.29 -0.71 -6.51
CA GLU A 49 -23.37 0.33 -7.54
C GLU A 49 -22.47 1.53 -7.20
N ALA A 50 -22.52 2.04 -5.97
CA ALA A 50 -21.63 3.12 -5.55
C ALA A 50 -20.14 2.72 -5.65
N ALA A 51 -19.81 1.49 -5.25
CA ALA A 51 -18.45 0.95 -5.39
C ALA A 51 -17.99 0.87 -6.86
N ARG A 52 -18.87 0.47 -7.78
CA ARG A 52 -18.61 0.47 -9.23
C ARG A 52 -18.49 1.86 -9.83
N GLN A 53 -19.28 2.83 -9.36
CA GLN A 53 -19.20 4.21 -9.85
C GLN A 53 -17.88 4.86 -9.46
N ASP A 54 -17.40 4.61 -8.24
CA ASP A 54 -16.11 5.12 -7.79
C ASP A 54 -14.94 4.44 -8.52
N ASN A 55 -15.01 3.11 -8.69
CA ASN A 55 -14.02 2.29 -9.41
C ASN A 55 -12.55 2.63 -9.02
N VAL A 56 -12.31 2.85 -7.73
CA VAL A 56 -11.01 3.27 -7.20
C VAL A 56 -9.87 2.32 -7.59
N GLY A 57 -10.18 1.03 -7.75
CA GLY A 57 -9.24 0.00 -8.17
C GLY A 57 -8.58 0.32 -9.52
N LEU A 58 -9.39 0.58 -10.55
CA LEU A 58 -8.88 0.84 -11.90
C LEU A 58 -8.53 2.31 -12.12
N ARG A 59 -9.25 3.24 -11.48
CA ARG A 59 -9.01 4.68 -11.66
C ARG A 59 -7.77 5.18 -10.92
N PHE A 60 -7.36 4.50 -9.85
CA PHE A 60 -6.26 4.97 -9.01
C PHE A 60 -5.27 3.86 -8.66
N TRP A 61 -5.73 2.78 -8.01
CA TRP A 61 -4.80 1.79 -7.43
C TRP A 61 -3.94 1.07 -8.46
N ALA A 62 -4.48 0.77 -9.64
CA ALA A 62 -3.71 0.18 -10.74
C ALA A 62 -2.42 0.97 -11.06
N PHE A 63 -2.48 2.31 -10.97
CA PHE A 63 -1.40 3.22 -11.32
C PHE A 63 -0.51 3.64 -10.15
N VAL A 64 -0.85 3.25 -8.91
CA VAL A 64 -0.09 3.63 -7.72
C VAL A 64 0.46 2.41 -7.01
N SER A 65 -0.41 1.45 -6.67
CA SER A 65 -0.02 0.30 -5.86
C SER A 65 0.28 -0.95 -6.69
N THR A 66 -0.66 -1.36 -7.55
CA THR A 66 -0.63 -2.67 -8.21
C THR A 66 0.63 -2.87 -9.04
N GLY A 67 0.97 -1.91 -9.89
CA GLY A 67 2.23 -1.90 -10.64
C GLY A 67 3.37 -1.26 -9.86
N PRO A 68 3.36 0.08 -9.69
CA PRO A 68 4.55 0.80 -9.24
C PRO A 68 5.01 0.41 -7.84
N LEU A 69 4.12 0.37 -6.87
CA LEU A 69 4.52 0.03 -5.50
C LEU A 69 4.93 -1.43 -5.37
N THR A 70 4.31 -2.36 -6.10
CA THR A 70 4.77 -3.77 -6.13
C THR A 70 6.20 -3.88 -6.65
N LEU A 71 6.51 -3.23 -7.78
CA LEU A 71 7.86 -3.20 -8.34
C LEU A 71 8.87 -2.56 -7.38
N LEU A 72 8.49 -1.44 -6.75
CA LEU A 72 9.33 -0.75 -5.77
C LEU A 72 9.54 -1.58 -4.50
N THR A 73 8.55 -2.36 -4.06
CA THR A 73 8.70 -3.30 -2.93
C THR A 73 9.74 -4.36 -3.26
N LEU A 74 9.66 -4.98 -4.43
CA LEU A 74 10.63 -6.02 -4.85
C LEU A 74 12.04 -5.45 -5.03
N ALA A 75 12.15 -4.29 -5.71
CA ALA A 75 13.42 -3.60 -5.85
C ALA A 75 14.01 -3.19 -4.48
N SER A 76 13.17 -2.71 -3.57
CA SER A 76 13.56 -2.36 -2.20
C SER A 76 14.06 -3.58 -1.42
N LEU A 77 13.39 -4.74 -1.50
CA LEU A 77 13.88 -5.97 -0.87
C LEU A 77 15.28 -6.34 -1.37
N TYR A 78 15.49 -6.26 -2.68
CA TYR A 78 16.81 -6.52 -3.27
C TYR A 78 17.85 -5.53 -2.74
N PHE A 79 17.67 -4.22 -2.90
CA PHE A 79 18.69 -3.24 -2.50
C PHE A 79 18.89 -3.19 -0.97
N ALA A 80 17.83 -3.31 -0.18
CA ALA A 80 17.92 -3.35 1.27
C ALA A 80 18.71 -4.57 1.77
N SER A 81 18.61 -5.72 1.10
CA SER A 81 19.40 -6.92 1.43
C SER A 81 20.91 -6.70 1.26
N GLN A 82 21.30 -5.78 0.36
CA GLN A 82 22.69 -5.43 0.08
C GLN A 82 23.22 -4.29 0.97
N ALA A 83 22.34 -3.58 1.67
CA ALA A 83 22.73 -2.51 2.59
C ALA A 83 23.37 -3.08 3.87
N THR A 84 23.92 -2.21 4.71
CA THR A 84 24.51 -2.59 6.01
C THR A 84 24.08 -1.63 7.11
N GLY A 85 24.26 -2.05 8.36
CA GLY A 85 23.96 -1.24 9.55
C GLY A 85 22.49 -0.84 9.67
N ALA A 86 22.25 0.35 10.23
CA ALA A 86 20.90 0.86 10.49
C ALA A 86 20.06 1.03 9.22
N LEU A 87 20.67 1.47 8.11
CA LEU A 87 19.98 1.60 6.81
C LEU A 87 19.33 0.29 6.39
N ARG A 88 20.05 -0.84 6.50
CA ARG A 88 19.52 -2.16 6.15
C ARG A 88 18.33 -2.54 7.01
N VAL A 89 18.42 -2.36 8.32
CA VAL A 89 17.37 -2.76 9.26
C VAL A 89 16.06 -2.03 8.95
N TRP A 90 16.12 -0.71 8.82
CA TRP A 90 14.94 0.10 8.55
C TRP A 90 14.38 -0.13 7.14
N TRP A 91 15.25 -0.25 6.13
CA TRP A 91 14.80 -0.46 4.76
C TRP A 91 14.20 -1.87 4.56
N LEU A 92 14.82 -2.91 5.12
CA LEU A 92 14.24 -4.26 5.07
C LEU A 92 12.92 -4.34 5.84
N GLY A 93 12.84 -3.71 7.02
CA GLY A 93 11.58 -3.63 7.77
C GLY A 93 10.46 -2.98 6.96
N ALA A 94 10.77 -1.86 6.30
CA ALA A 94 9.83 -1.19 5.41
C ALA A 94 9.38 -2.07 4.24
N ALA A 95 10.35 -2.72 3.58
CA ALA A 95 10.10 -3.55 2.41
C ALA A 95 9.31 -4.82 2.75
N LEU A 96 9.55 -5.45 3.91
CA LEU A 96 8.80 -6.60 4.40
C LEU A 96 7.37 -6.23 4.80
N ALA A 97 7.17 -5.11 5.48
CA ALA A 97 5.81 -4.61 5.79
C ALA A 97 5.01 -4.31 4.51
N ALA A 98 5.65 -3.68 3.51
CA ALA A 98 5.03 -3.45 2.21
C ALA A 98 4.78 -4.75 1.45
N LEU A 99 5.65 -5.76 1.56
CA LEU A 99 5.45 -7.08 0.96
C LEU A 99 4.22 -7.78 1.56
N ALA A 100 4.09 -7.77 2.89
CA ALA A 100 2.93 -8.33 3.57
C ALA A 100 1.63 -7.67 3.09
N ASP A 101 1.61 -6.33 2.98
CA ASP A 101 0.48 -5.61 2.39
C ASP A 101 0.20 -6.06 0.95
N ARG A 102 1.23 -6.20 0.10
CA ARG A 102 1.03 -6.67 -1.29
C ARG A 102 0.43 -8.06 -1.34
N LEU A 103 0.93 -8.99 -0.52
CA LEU A 103 0.39 -10.34 -0.44
C LEU A 103 -1.08 -10.33 -0.03
N LEU A 104 -1.47 -9.53 0.97
CA LEU A 104 -2.87 -9.36 1.35
C LEU A 104 -3.69 -8.70 0.23
N THR A 105 -3.12 -7.70 -0.45
CA THR A 105 -3.80 -6.98 -1.53
C THR A 105 -4.18 -7.93 -2.67
N PHE A 106 -3.25 -8.76 -3.10
CA PHE A 106 -3.45 -9.70 -4.21
C PHE A 106 -4.25 -10.95 -3.81
N SER A 107 -4.07 -11.46 -2.58
CA SER A 107 -4.76 -12.70 -2.15
C SER A 107 -6.16 -12.46 -1.59
N TYR A 108 -6.40 -11.29 -0.98
CA TYR A 108 -7.65 -11.00 -0.25
C TYR A 108 -8.37 -9.75 -0.79
N PHE A 109 -7.74 -8.57 -0.79
CA PHE A 109 -8.48 -7.31 -1.04
C PHE A 109 -9.03 -7.19 -2.46
N ILE A 110 -8.20 -7.42 -3.48
CA ILE A 110 -8.62 -7.32 -4.88
C ILE A 110 -9.70 -8.38 -5.20
N PRO A 111 -9.48 -9.69 -4.92
CA PRO A 111 -10.50 -10.69 -5.22
C PRO A 111 -11.81 -10.46 -4.47
N THR A 112 -11.74 -10.02 -3.20
CA THR A 112 -12.93 -9.77 -2.39
C THR A 112 -13.71 -8.56 -2.89
N MET A 113 -13.04 -7.46 -3.24
CA MET A 113 -13.71 -6.28 -3.79
C MET A 113 -14.37 -6.59 -5.13
N VAL A 114 -13.71 -7.35 -6.03
CA VAL A 114 -14.30 -7.77 -7.30
C VAL A 114 -15.58 -8.59 -7.07
N ARG A 115 -15.58 -9.52 -6.11
CA ARG A 115 -16.78 -10.28 -5.74
C ARG A 115 -17.87 -9.38 -5.15
N LEU A 116 -17.53 -8.51 -4.21
CA LEU A 116 -18.47 -7.57 -3.59
C LEU A 116 -19.13 -6.64 -4.61
N MET A 117 -18.36 -6.15 -5.58
CA MET A 117 -18.87 -5.32 -6.68
C MET A 117 -19.81 -6.08 -7.64
N ALA A 118 -19.82 -7.42 -7.62
CA ALA A 118 -20.75 -8.25 -8.39
C ALA A 118 -21.94 -8.75 -7.54
N SER A 119 -21.86 -8.67 -6.21
CA SER A 119 -22.89 -9.14 -5.30
C SER A 119 -24.08 -8.18 -5.22
N PRO A 120 -25.32 -8.68 -5.09
CA PRO A 120 -26.44 -7.86 -4.70
C PRO A 120 -26.34 -7.46 -3.22
N ASP A 121 -27.11 -6.44 -2.83
CA ASP A 121 -27.25 -6.06 -1.44
C ASP A 121 -27.98 -7.15 -0.64
N ASN A 122 -27.25 -7.82 0.25
CA ASN A 122 -27.78 -8.84 1.14
C ASN A 122 -26.86 -9.03 2.36
N ALA A 123 -27.34 -9.75 3.38
CA ALA A 123 -26.62 -9.96 4.63
C ALA A 123 -25.21 -10.54 4.46
N ALA A 124 -25.02 -11.49 3.54
CA ALA A 124 -23.71 -12.12 3.31
C ALA A 124 -22.71 -11.15 2.65
N ALA A 125 -23.16 -10.30 1.73
CA ALA A 125 -22.35 -9.25 1.12
C ALA A 125 -21.95 -8.20 2.15
N VAL A 126 -22.89 -7.79 3.02
CA VAL A 126 -22.65 -6.84 4.11
C VAL A 126 -21.64 -7.39 5.11
N GLU A 127 -21.78 -8.63 5.56
CA GLU A 127 -20.83 -9.28 6.47
C GLU A 127 -19.42 -9.32 5.85
N THR A 128 -19.34 -9.70 4.58
CA THR A 128 -18.08 -9.71 3.83
C THR A 128 -17.48 -8.30 3.71
N ALA A 129 -18.29 -7.28 3.43
CA ALA A 129 -17.86 -5.89 3.32
C ALA A 129 -17.39 -5.32 4.67
N VAL A 130 -18.07 -5.64 5.77
CA VAL A 130 -17.66 -5.29 7.14
C VAL A 130 -16.32 -5.94 7.46
N THR A 131 -16.15 -7.22 7.15
CA THR A 131 -14.87 -7.92 7.35
C THR A 131 -13.75 -7.31 6.53
N TRP A 132 -14.04 -6.98 5.27
CA TRP A 132 -13.11 -6.31 4.37
C TRP A 132 -12.70 -4.94 4.93
N ALA A 133 -13.65 -4.15 5.45
CA ALA A 133 -13.40 -2.85 6.07
C ALA A 133 -12.50 -2.97 7.31
N TRP A 134 -12.74 -3.98 8.16
CA TRP A 134 -11.91 -4.27 9.32
C TRP A 134 -10.48 -4.66 8.93
N MET A 135 -10.34 -5.55 7.95
CA MET A 135 -9.02 -5.92 7.42
C MET A 135 -8.31 -4.71 6.81
N ASN A 136 -9.04 -3.74 6.25
CA ASN A 136 -8.43 -2.54 5.69
C ASN A 136 -7.71 -1.69 6.76
N HIS A 137 -8.10 -1.75 8.04
CA HIS A 137 -7.33 -1.12 9.12
C HIS A 137 -5.95 -1.77 9.29
N LEU A 138 -5.87 -3.10 9.27
CA LEU A 138 -4.59 -3.82 9.31
C LEU A 138 -3.73 -3.42 8.11
N ARG A 139 -4.35 -3.36 6.92
CA ARG A 139 -3.69 -2.90 5.70
C ARG A 139 -3.11 -1.50 5.86
N HIS A 140 -3.87 -0.55 6.39
CA HIS A 140 -3.37 0.80 6.67
C HIS A 140 -2.24 0.82 7.69
N ALA A 141 -2.29 0.00 8.74
CA ALA A 141 -1.21 -0.10 9.72
C ALA A 141 0.08 -0.63 9.07
N LEU A 142 -0.01 -1.63 8.18
CA LEU A 142 1.13 -2.14 7.43
C LEU A 142 1.74 -1.08 6.51
N VAL A 143 0.92 -0.36 5.74
CA VAL A 143 1.42 0.70 4.84
C VAL A 143 2.01 1.86 5.64
N ALA A 144 1.39 2.27 6.76
CA ALA A 144 1.93 3.30 7.65
C ALA A 144 3.29 2.87 8.23
N GLY A 145 3.38 1.64 8.75
CA GLY A 145 4.63 1.08 9.28
C GLY A 145 5.72 1.00 8.21
N ALA A 146 5.37 0.58 6.99
CA ALA A 146 6.28 0.59 5.86
C ALA A 146 6.77 2.00 5.52
N TRP A 147 5.85 2.97 5.45
CA TRP A 147 6.17 4.35 5.12
C TRP A 147 7.09 4.99 6.18
N LEU A 148 6.75 4.90 7.47
CA LEU A 148 7.57 5.44 8.55
C LEU A 148 8.94 4.77 8.62
N SER A 149 9.00 3.45 8.44
CA SER A 149 10.28 2.72 8.40
C SER A 149 11.12 3.14 7.19
N SER A 150 10.50 3.41 6.04
CA SER A 150 11.21 3.89 4.84
C SER A 150 11.73 5.32 5.00
N LEU A 151 10.98 6.20 5.66
CA LEU A 151 11.44 7.55 6.03
C LEU A 151 12.63 7.47 6.98
N GLN A 152 12.58 6.56 7.95
CA GLN A 152 13.70 6.32 8.85
C GLN A 152 14.91 5.75 8.09
N ALA A 153 14.72 4.81 7.16
CA ALA A 153 15.80 4.35 6.31
C ALA A 153 16.43 5.49 5.50
N LEU A 154 15.58 6.39 4.98
CA LEU A 154 16.02 7.56 4.21
C LEU A 154 16.85 8.53 5.08
N SER A 155 16.56 8.69 6.36
CA SER A 155 17.36 9.55 7.26
C SER A 155 18.78 9.01 7.51
N TRP A 156 18.99 7.70 7.34
CA TRP A 156 20.31 7.07 7.38
C TRP A 156 21.04 7.10 6.03
N LEU A 157 20.38 7.52 4.95
CA LEU A 157 20.98 7.61 3.63
C LEU A 157 21.98 8.78 3.60
N ARG A 158 23.27 8.48 3.79
CA ARG A 158 24.33 9.48 3.68
C ARG A 158 24.62 9.78 2.22
N TRP A 159 24.31 11.00 1.79
CA TRP A 159 24.82 11.54 0.54
C TRP A 159 26.32 11.82 0.73
N LYS A 160 27.19 11.02 0.11
CA LYS A 160 28.57 11.47 -0.12
C LYS A 160 28.50 12.58 -1.17
N ALA A 161 28.38 13.83 -0.72
CA ALA A 161 28.72 14.95 -1.57
C ALA A 161 30.16 14.73 -2.04
N GLY A 162 30.38 14.75 -3.36
CA GLY A 162 31.73 14.71 -3.92
C GLY A 162 32.58 15.78 -3.25
N GLY A 163 33.79 15.39 -2.84
CA GLY A 163 34.80 16.30 -2.30
C GLY A 163 35.27 17.32 -3.33
#